data_AF-A0A7S2AV63-F1
#
_entry.id   AF-A0A7S2AV63-F1
#
_cell.length_a   1.000
_cell.length_b   1.000
_cell.length_c   1.000
_cell.angle_alpha   90.00
_cell.angle_beta   90.00
_cell.angle_gamma   90.00
#
_symmetry.space_group_name_H-M   'P 1'
#
loop_
_entity.id
_entity.type
_entity.pdbx_description
1 polymer ?
#
loop_
_entity_poly.entity_id
_entity_poly.type
_entity_poly.pdbx_seq_one_letter_code
_entity_poly.pdbx_strand_id
1 'polypeptide(L)'
;GGRVTDDKDKLLISTILETYICPEAVARGEAYKYSQSGLYHPPAGSTVDEVVDYVRSLPLYPMPEAFGLHDNCNITCAQDEALKLLTGMQSMVSLGGSGGSGQSADDVLDDTAASIQERLPTPFPLDLCEEKFPTKYEESMNTVLVQELTRFNR
;
A
#
# COMPACT_ATOMS: atom_id res chain seq x y z
N GLY A 1 -6.95 15.17 -16.81
CA GLY A 1 -6.45 13.81 -17.15
C GLY A 1 -4.97 13.72 -17.49
N GLY A 2 -4.20 14.80 -17.67
CA GLY A 2 -2.80 14.70 -18.12
C GLY A 2 -1.76 14.31 -17.05
N ARG A 3 -2.15 14.27 -15.77
CA ARG A 3 -1.26 13.94 -14.62
C ARG A 3 -1.43 12.51 -14.08
N VAL A 4 -2.47 11.81 -14.52
CA VAL A 4 -2.82 10.47 -14.02
C VAL A 4 -2.80 9.53 -15.20
N THR A 5 -1.89 8.57 -15.16
CA THR A 5 -1.65 7.64 -16.27
C THR A 5 -2.40 6.33 -16.09
N ASP A 6 -2.56 5.86 -14.85
CA ASP A 6 -3.26 4.61 -14.52
C ASP A 6 -4.78 4.75 -14.68
N ASP A 7 -5.41 3.74 -15.28
CA ASP A 7 -6.84 3.76 -15.59
C ASP A 7 -7.72 3.60 -14.34
N LYS A 8 -7.23 2.88 -13.31
CA LYS A 8 -7.96 2.74 -12.04
C LYS A 8 -7.91 4.03 -11.25
N ASP A 9 -6.78 4.76 -11.27
CA ASP A 9 -6.68 6.07 -10.63
C ASP A 9 -7.61 7.09 -11.28
N LYS A 10 -7.75 7.06 -12.62
CA LYS A 10 -8.72 7.92 -13.33
C LYS A 10 -10.16 7.61 -12.92
N LEU A 11 -10.50 6.32 -12.84
CA LEU A 11 -11.82 5.88 -12.39
C LEU A 11 -12.08 6.34 -10.95
N LEU A 12 -11.14 6.10 -10.04
CA LEU A 12 -11.23 6.48 -8.64
C LEU A 12 -11.48 7.99 -8.48
N ILE A 13 -10.69 8.83 -9.15
CA ILE A 13 -10.85 10.28 -9.09
C ILE A 13 -12.22 10.70 -9.61
N SER A 14 -12.70 10.08 -10.68
CA SER A 14 -14.02 10.39 -11.25
C SER A 14 -15.14 10.03 -10.27
N THR A 15 -15.07 8.86 -9.64
CA THR A 15 -16.02 8.44 -8.61
C THR A 15 -15.99 9.33 -7.36
N ILE A 16 -14.81 9.75 -6.92
CA ILE A 16 -14.67 10.71 -5.82
C ILE A 16 -15.35 12.03 -6.20
N LEU A 17 -15.06 12.57 -7.39
CA LEU A 17 -15.67 13.82 -7.85
C LEU A 17 -17.20 13.75 -7.95
N GLU A 18 -17.74 12.64 -8.43
CA GLU A 18 -19.20 12.42 -8.49
C GLU A 18 -19.85 12.42 -7.10
N THR A 19 -19.12 12.04 -6.05
CA THR A 19 -19.63 12.05 -4.68
C THR A 19 -19.76 13.48 -4.13
N TYR A 20 -18.80 14.36 -4.43
CA TYR A 20 -18.80 15.75 -3.92
C TYR A 20 -19.51 16.74 -4.83
N ILE A 21 -19.46 16.54 -6.15
CA ILE A 21 -20.04 17.40 -7.19
C ILE A 21 -21.22 16.67 -7.83
N CYS A 22 -22.34 16.61 -7.11
CA CYS A 22 -23.58 16.04 -7.63
C CYS A 22 -24.78 16.98 -7.46
N PRO A 23 -25.81 16.87 -8.32
CA PRO A 23 -27.04 17.65 -8.18
C PRO A 23 -27.75 17.42 -6.82
N GLU A 24 -27.63 16.22 -6.25
CA GLU A 24 -28.19 15.87 -4.94
C GLU A 24 -27.53 16.67 -3.80
N ALA A 25 -26.22 16.91 -3.85
CA ALA A 25 -25.52 17.73 -2.85
C ALA A 25 -26.01 19.18 -2.88
N VAL A 26 -26.30 19.71 -4.07
CA VAL A 26 -26.87 21.06 -4.24
C VAL A 26 -28.33 21.12 -3.80
N ALA A 27 -29.13 20.12 -4.17
CA ALA A 27 -30.56 20.08 -3.86
C ALA A 27 -30.85 19.90 -2.36
N ARG A 28 -30.02 19.10 -1.66
CA ARG A 28 -30.20 18.81 -0.24
C ARG A 28 -29.42 19.75 0.69
N GLY A 29 -28.45 20.50 0.17
CA GLY A 29 -27.62 21.42 0.97
C GLY A 29 -27.04 20.73 2.21
N GLU A 30 -27.26 21.31 3.39
CA GLU A 30 -26.76 20.78 4.67
C GLU A 30 -27.27 19.38 5.05
N ALA A 31 -28.39 18.94 4.47
CA ALA A 31 -28.91 17.59 4.66
C ALA A 31 -28.10 16.53 3.88
N TYR A 32 -27.31 16.94 2.89
CA TYR A 32 -26.34 16.07 2.24
C TYR A 32 -25.09 15.91 3.11
N LYS A 33 -24.78 14.68 3.51
CA LYS A 33 -23.60 14.37 4.32
C LYS A 33 -22.56 13.66 3.46
N TYR A 34 -21.35 14.22 3.42
CA TYR A 34 -20.23 13.64 2.68
C TYR A 34 -19.58 12.46 3.42
N SER A 35 -19.78 12.40 4.74
CA SER A 35 -19.23 11.33 5.58
C SER A 35 -20.28 10.73 6.51
N GLN A 36 -20.01 9.51 6.99
CA GLN A 36 -20.87 8.79 7.92
C GLN A 36 -21.04 9.53 9.26
N SER A 37 -20.02 10.27 9.69
CA SER A 37 -20.10 11.11 10.89
C SER A 37 -21.07 12.29 10.77
N GLY A 38 -21.42 12.69 9.54
CA GLY A 38 -22.31 13.84 9.29
C GLY A 38 -21.71 15.21 9.60
N LEU A 39 -20.44 15.28 10.05
CA LEU A 39 -19.72 16.53 10.28
C LEU A 39 -19.45 17.27 8.96
N TYR A 40 -19.18 16.53 7.90
CA TYR A 40 -18.83 17.08 6.60
C TYR A 40 -20.09 17.20 5.72
N HIS A 41 -20.49 18.43 5.44
CA HIS A 41 -21.62 18.78 4.57
C HIS A 41 -21.34 20.06 3.75
N PRO A 42 -22.13 20.36 2.71
CA PRO A 42 -22.09 21.65 2.04
C PRO A 42 -22.47 22.77 3.03
N PRO A 43 -21.68 23.85 3.15
CA PRO A 43 -22.06 24.99 3.97
C PRO A 43 -23.25 25.74 3.33
N ALA A 44 -24.24 26.15 4.13
CA ALA A 44 -25.35 26.98 3.64
C ALA A 44 -24.98 28.45 3.40
N GLY A 45 -23.78 28.85 3.84
CA GLY A 45 -23.32 30.23 3.75
C GLY A 45 -23.23 30.71 2.30
N SER A 46 -23.84 31.88 2.04
CA SER A 46 -23.73 32.56 0.73
C SER A 46 -22.52 33.49 0.67
N THR A 47 -21.90 33.74 1.83
CA THR A 47 -20.73 34.61 1.99
C THR A 47 -19.46 33.81 2.28
N VAL A 48 -18.31 34.36 1.90
CA VAL A 48 -17.00 33.74 2.14
C VAL A 48 -16.76 33.54 3.64
N ASP A 49 -17.17 34.51 4.46
CA ASP A 49 -16.93 34.48 5.91
C ASP A 49 -17.68 33.32 6.58
N GLU A 50 -18.94 33.06 6.20
CA GLU A 50 -19.73 31.94 6.70
C GLU A 50 -19.09 30.58 6.33
N VAL A 51 -18.55 30.46 5.11
CA VAL A 51 -17.85 29.25 4.67
C VAL A 51 -16.54 29.06 5.46
N VAL A 52 -15.80 30.15 5.70
CA VAL A 52 -14.55 30.11 6.47
C VAL A 52 -14.81 29.74 7.92
N ASP A 53 -15.87 30.27 8.54
CA ASP A 53 -16.22 29.94 9.92
C ASP A 53 -16.68 28.48 10.06
N TYR A 54 -17.39 27.93 9.07
CA TYR A 54 -17.67 26.50 8.99
C TYR A 54 -16.38 25.67 8.93
N VAL A 55 -15.44 26.01 8.04
CA VAL A 55 -14.15 25.29 7.94
C VAL A 55 -13.36 25.37 9.24
N ARG A 56 -13.40 26.49 9.96
CA ARG A 56 -12.76 26.65 11.27
C ARG A 56 -13.42 25.84 12.39
N SER A 57 -14.70 25.53 12.26
CA SER A 57 -15.42 24.69 13.23
C SER A 57 -15.05 23.20 13.14
N LEU A 58 -14.43 22.78 12.02
CA LEU A 58 -14.04 21.39 11.81
C LEU A 58 -12.84 20.99 12.68
N PRO A 59 -12.71 19.68 13.03
CA PRO A 59 -11.58 19.19 13.80
C PRO A 59 -10.23 19.48 13.13
N LEU A 60 -9.24 19.90 13.93
CA LEU A 60 -7.86 20.12 13.45
C LEU A 60 -7.23 18.82 12.93
N TYR A 61 -7.61 17.69 13.52
CA TYR A 61 -7.19 16.35 13.10
C TYR A 61 -8.39 15.63 12.46
N PRO A 62 -8.52 15.65 11.13
CA PRO A 62 -9.61 14.97 10.45
C PRO A 62 -9.45 13.45 10.57
N MET A 63 -10.57 12.76 10.78
CA MET A 63 -10.62 11.31 10.64
C MET A 63 -10.41 10.90 9.16
N PRO A 64 -9.94 9.68 8.86
CA PRO A 64 -9.74 9.20 7.48
C PRO A 64 -11.00 9.32 6.62
N GLU A 65 -12.18 9.21 7.23
CA GLU A 65 -13.47 9.38 6.57
C GLU A 65 -13.65 10.75 5.88
N ALA A 66 -12.96 11.80 6.35
CA ALA A 66 -12.97 13.13 5.71
C ALA A 66 -12.44 13.08 4.27
N PHE A 67 -11.58 12.10 3.98
CA PHE A 67 -10.99 11.86 2.66
C PHE A 67 -11.67 10.69 1.92
N GLY A 68 -12.78 10.16 2.45
CA GLY A 68 -13.44 8.97 1.92
C GLY A 68 -12.66 7.67 2.19
N LEU A 69 -11.74 7.67 3.16
CA LEU A 69 -10.92 6.51 3.52
C LEU A 69 -11.49 5.78 4.73
N HIS A 70 -11.19 4.48 4.82
CA HIS A 70 -11.54 3.65 5.97
C HIS A 70 -10.63 3.96 7.18
N ASP A 71 -11.13 3.81 8.40
CA ASP A 71 -10.41 4.11 9.65
C ASP A 71 -9.07 3.38 9.79
N ASN A 72 -8.97 2.16 9.25
CA ASN A 72 -7.73 1.37 9.16
C ASN A 72 -6.57 2.14 8.48
N CYS A 73 -6.85 3.13 7.63
CA CYS A 73 -5.82 3.97 7.04
C CYS A 73 -4.96 4.66 8.12
N ASN A 74 -5.57 5.06 9.23
CA ASN A 74 -4.83 5.67 10.34
C ASN A 74 -3.85 4.69 10.99
N ILE A 75 -4.25 3.42 11.13
CA ILE A 75 -3.38 2.36 11.65
C ILE A 75 -2.19 2.14 10.70
N THR A 76 -2.46 2.05 9.40
CA THR A 76 -1.40 1.86 8.39
C THR A 76 -0.43 3.03 8.37
N CYS A 77 -0.91 4.27 8.43
CA CYS A 77 -0.06 5.46 8.51
C CYS A 77 0.81 5.45 9.77
N ALA A 78 0.23 5.15 10.94
CA ALA A 78 0.97 5.10 12.19
C ALA A 78 2.05 4.00 12.18
N GLN A 79 1.76 2.84 11.60
CA GLN A 79 2.74 1.77 11.44
C GLN A 79 3.88 2.18 10.50
N ASP A 80 3.56 2.81 9.37
CA ASP A 80 4.56 3.27 8.40
C ASP A 80 5.45 4.38 8.99
N GLU A 81 4.88 5.32 9.75
CA GLU A 81 5.64 6.35 10.46
C GLU A 81 6.56 5.74 11.53
N ALA A 82 6.06 4.78 12.31
CA ALA A 82 6.85 4.08 13.31
C ALA A 82 8.01 3.29 12.67
N LEU A 83 7.78 2.60 11.55
CA LEU A 83 8.80 1.88 10.82
C LEU A 83 9.85 2.82 10.21
N LYS A 84 9.43 3.95 9.64
CA LYS A 84 10.34 5.00 9.16
C LYS A 84 11.23 5.54 10.27
N LEU A 85 10.64 5.81 11.44
CA LEU A 85 11.39 6.26 12.61
C LEU A 85 12.38 5.21 13.11
N LEU A 86 11.96 3.94 13.22
CA LEU A 86 12.83 2.83 13.62
C LEU A 86 14.00 2.65 12.64
N THR A 87 13.71 2.68 11.33
CA THR A 87 14.72 2.58 10.28
C THR A 87 15.69 3.75 10.33
N GLY A 88 15.17 4.96 10.57
CA GLY A 88 15.98 6.16 10.79
C GLY A 88 16.91 6.00 12.00
N MET A 89 16.40 5.50 13.12
CA MET A 89 17.21 5.22 14.32
C MET A 89 18.28 4.15 14.06
N GLN A 90 17.93 3.05 13.39
CA GLN A 90 18.86 1.98 13.06
C GLN A 90 20.02 2.48 12.18
N SER A 91 19.73 3.35 11.20
CA SER A 91 20.77 3.94 10.36
C SER A 91 21.72 4.88 11.12
N MET A 92 21.25 5.58 12.15
CA MET A 92 22.11 6.39 13.03
C MET A 92 22.99 5.54 13.97
N VAL A 93 22.49 4.41 14.47
CA VAL A 93 23.23 3.54 15.40
C VAL A 93 24.39 2.80 14.71
N SER A 94 24.24 2.44 13.44
CA SER A 94 25.28 1.72 12.67
C SER A 94 26.60 2.51 12.50
N LEU A 95 26.59 3.84 12.64
CA LEU A 95 27.80 4.67 12.55
C LEU A 95 28.65 4.72 13.85
N GLY A 96 28.14 4.27 15.00
CA GLY A 96 28.71 4.58 16.31
C GLY A 96 29.26 3.41 17.14
N GLY A 97 29.20 2.17 16.66
CA GLY A 97 29.38 0.97 17.51
C GLY A 97 30.50 0.02 17.11
N SER A 98 31.74 0.51 16.96
CA SER A 98 32.92 -0.38 16.97
C SER A 98 33.42 -0.53 18.39
N GLY A 99 33.02 -1.60 19.09
CA GLY A 99 33.49 -1.84 20.44
C GLY A 99 32.66 -2.85 21.25
N GLY A 100 32.47 -4.06 20.73
CA GLY A 100 31.89 -5.16 21.52
C GLY A 100 32.28 -6.49 20.92
N SER A 101 32.88 -7.37 21.73
CA SER A 101 33.22 -8.75 21.37
C SER A 101 31.95 -9.61 21.25
N GLY A 102 31.11 -9.30 20.26
CA GLY A 102 30.08 -10.19 19.73
C GLY A 102 30.55 -10.82 18.43
N GLN A 103 29.80 -11.81 17.92
CA GLN A 103 29.99 -12.35 16.56
C GLN A 103 30.26 -11.21 15.58
N SER A 104 31.25 -11.39 14.71
CA SER A 104 31.56 -10.40 13.69
C SER A 104 30.37 -10.26 12.74
N ALA A 105 30.25 -9.11 12.06
CA ALA A 105 29.18 -8.91 11.08
C ALA A 105 29.22 -10.01 9.99
N ASP A 106 30.41 -10.50 9.66
CA ASP A 106 30.62 -11.60 8.72
C ASP A 106 30.09 -12.94 9.27
N ASP A 107 30.31 -13.25 10.55
CA ASP A 107 29.76 -14.47 11.18
C ASP A 107 28.22 -14.47 11.16
N VAL A 108 27.60 -13.32 11.41
CA VAL A 108 26.13 -13.18 11.36
C VAL A 108 25.61 -13.35 9.93
N LEU A 109 26.34 -12.84 8.94
CA LEU A 109 25.99 -13.02 7.52
C LEU A 109 26.10 -14.48 7.10
N ASP A 110 27.15 -15.17 7.51
CA ASP A 110 27.35 -16.60 7.22
C ASP A 110 26.28 -17.48 7.89
N ASP A 111 25.96 -17.23 9.16
CA ASP A 111 24.88 -17.92 9.87
C ASP A 111 23.52 -17.68 9.18
N THR A 112 23.27 -16.46 8.71
CA THR A 112 22.04 -16.12 8.00
C THR A 112 21.99 -16.80 6.63
N ALA A 113 23.11 -16.84 5.89
CA ALA A 113 23.21 -17.51 4.61
C ALA A 113 22.99 -19.03 4.75
N ALA A 114 23.58 -19.66 5.77
CA ALA A 114 23.37 -21.07 6.07
C ALA A 114 21.89 -21.37 6.41
N SER A 115 21.26 -20.52 7.22
CA SER A 115 19.83 -20.66 7.55
C SER A 115 18.92 -20.50 6.32
N ILE A 116 19.23 -19.56 5.42
CA ILE A 116 18.51 -19.41 4.15
C ILE A 116 18.70 -20.66 3.28
N GLN A 117 19.92 -21.17 3.19
CA GLN A 117 20.23 -22.36 2.41
C GLN A 117 19.48 -23.60 2.90
N GLU A 118 19.38 -23.79 4.22
CA GLU A 118 18.64 -24.91 4.82
C GLU A 118 17.12 -24.82 4.55
N ARG A 119 16.60 -23.59 4.44
CA ARG A 119 15.17 -23.34 4.18
C ARG A 119 14.81 -23.38 2.70
N LEU A 120 15.78 -23.37 1.79
CA LEU A 120 15.52 -23.43 0.35
C LEU A 120 15.01 -24.83 -0.03
N PRO A 121 13.88 -24.93 -0.75
CA PRO A 121 13.40 -26.20 -1.28
C PRO A 121 14.42 -26.83 -2.23
N THR A 122 14.48 -28.16 -2.28
CA THR A 122 15.30 -28.87 -3.26
C THR A 122 14.87 -28.50 -4.67
N PRO A 123 15.81 -28.27 -5.62
CA PRO A 123 15.49 -27.97 -7.00
C PRO A 123 14.58 -29.05 -7.61
N PHE A 124 13.65 -28.62 -8.46
CA PHE A 124 12.75 -29.55 -9.13
C PHE A 124 13.49 -30.35 -10.21
N PRO A 125 13.25 -31.66 -10.35
CA PRO A 125 13.85 -32.45 -11.42
C PRO A 125 13.21 -32.10 -12.77
N LEU A 126 13.83 -31.18 -13.51
CA LEU A 126 13.30 -30.66 -14.78
C LEU A 126 13.07 -31.79 -15.79
N ASP A 127 13.98 -32.76 -15.89
CA ASP A 127 13.88 -33.88 -16.84
C ASP A 127 12.60 -34.71 -16.64
N LEU A 128 12.23 -34.99 -15.38
CA LEU A 128 11.01 -35.75 -15.04
C LEU A 128 9.75 -34.91 -15.25
N CYS A 129 9.84 -33.59 -15.05
CA CYS A 129 8.75 -32.66 -15.29
C CYS A 129 8.48 -32.47 -16.79
N GLU A 130 9.53 -32.41 -17.62
CA GLU A 130 9.41 -32.33 -19.08
C GLU A 130 8.87 -33.64 -19.70
N GLU A 131 9.23 -34.80 -19.12
CA GLU A 131 8.70 -36.09 -19.54
C GLU A 131 7.20 -36.24 -19.21
N LYS A 132 6.79 -35.82 -18.00
CA LYS A 132 5.37 -35.88 -17.56
C LYS A 132 4.49 -34.79 -18.18
N PHE A 133 5.04 -33.59 -18.41
CA PHE A 133 4.33 -32.42 -18.92
C PHE A 133 5.04 -31.88 -20.15
N PRO A 134 4.99 -32.60 -21.28
CA PRO A 134 5.66 -32.18 -22.50
C PRO A 134 5.05 -30.88 -23.03
N THR A 135 5.93 -30.00 -23.50
CA THR A 135 5.60 -28.74 -24.15
C THR A 135 4.85 -29.01 -25.46
N LYS A 136 3.52 -28.95 -25.42
CA LYS A 136 2.64 -29.17 -26.57
C LYS A 136 1.90 -27.90 -26.91
N TYR A 137 1.67 -27.67 -28.20
CA TYR A 137 0.88 -26.53 -28.67
C TYR A 137 -0.54 -26.51 -28.09
N GLU A 138 -1.13 -27.70 -27.92
CA GLU A 138 -2.48 -27.91 -27.40
C GLU A 138 -2.58 -27.68 -25.88
N GLU A 139 -1.47 -27.68 -25.15
CA GLU A 139 -1.43 -27.59 -23.70
C GLU A 139 -0.41 -26.54 -23.23
N SER A 140 -0.79 -25.27 -23.40
CA SER A 140 0.06 -24.10 -23.13
C SER A 140 0.52 -23.98 -21.67
N MET A 141 -0.23 -24.55 -20.72
CA MET A 141 0.12 -24.54 -19.30
C MET A 141 1.37 -25.38 -19.00
N ASN A 142 1.64 -26.44 -19.75
CA ASN A 142 2.85 -27.24 -19.58
C ASN A 142 4.10 -26.42 -19.92
N THR A 143 4.01 -25.59 -20.98
CA THR A 143 5.07 -24.66 -21.36
C THR A 143 5.37 -23.65 -20.26
N VAL A 144 4.34 -23.06 -19.65
CA VAL A 144 4.49 -22.12 -18.54
C VAL A 144 5.07 -22.82 -17.31
N LEU A 145 4.62 -24.03 -17.00
CA LEU A 145 5.12 -24.82 -15.89
C LEU A 145 6.62 -25.10 -16.04
N VAL A 146 7.07 -25.58 -17.20
CA VAL A 146 8.50 -25.86 -17.44
C VAL A 146 9.34 -24.57 -17.36
N GLN A 147 8.82 -23.44 -17.85
CA GLN A 147 9.49 -22.14 -17.76
C GLN A 147 9.60 -21.63 -16.31
N GLU A 148 8.53 -21.72 -15.52
CA GLU A 148 8.54 -21.30 -14.12
C GLU A 148 9.40 -22.24 -13.25
N LEU A 149 9.40 -23.55 -13.52
CA LEU A 149 10.30 -24.49 -12.85
C LEU A 149 11.78 -24.20 -13.19
N THR A 150 12.07 -23.88 -14.46
CA THR A 150 13.41 -23.46 -14.89
C THR A 150 13.82 -22.14 -14.21
N ARG A 151 12.88 -21.20 -14.05
CA ARG A 151 13.10 -19.93 -13.35
C ARG A 151 13.31 -20.13 -11.84
N PHE A 152 12.58 -21.06 -11.22
CA PHE A 152 12.69 -21.37 -9.80
C PHE A 152 14.00 -22.08 -9.44
N ASN A 153 14.53 -22.90 -10.34
CA ASN A 153 15.79 -23.60 -10.15
C ASN A 153 17.04 -22.74 -10.42
N ARG A 154 16.88 -21.49 -10.88
CA ARG A 154 17.96 -20.50 -11.06
C ARG A 154 18.08 -19.62 -9.84
#